data_AF-A0A6N7Y003-F1
#
_entry.id   AF-A0A6N7Y003-F1
#
_cell.length_a   1.000
_cell.length_b   1.000
_cell.length_c   1.000
_cell.angle_alpha   90.00
_cell.angle_beta   90.00
_cell.angle_gamma   90.00
#
_symmetry.space_group_name_H-M   'P 1'
#
loop_
_entity.id
_entity.type
_entity.pdbx_description
1 polymer ?
#
loop_
_entity_poly.entity_id
_entity_poly.type
_entity_poly.pdbx_seq_one_letter_code
_entity_poly.pdbx_strand_id
1 'polypeptide(L)'
;MKIDYEKLTEDLIQARLAAEEAAKGEDGGTANLDTMTIKLPRANEKKVIEAVKVAGLYTRGRREWIGPRYFISPPACGQGNSRNRAVEAMAKVMGEAGYEVLVYYQMD
;
A
#
# COMPACT_ATOMS: atom_id res chain seq x y z
N MET A 1 -14.98 5.98 14.29
CA MET A 1 -14.77 4.55 14.06
C MET A 1 -13.45 4.16 14.72
N LYS A 2 -13.46 3.13 15.58
CA LYS A 2 -12.23 2.58 16.16
C LYS A 2 -11.61 1.69 15.09
N ILE A 3 -10.34 1.88 14.77
CA ILE A 3 -9.65 1.03 13.81
C ILE A 3 -9.43 -0.34 14.44
N ASP A 4 -9.83 -1.36 13.71
CA ASP A 4 -9.45 -2.74 13.98
C ASP A 4 -8.11 -3.01 13.30
N TYR A 5 -7.06 -3.19 14.12
CA TYR A 5 -5.69 -3.37 13.63
C TYR A 5 -5.42 -4.82 13.18
N GLU A 6 -6.17 -5.79 13.70
CA GLU A 6 -6.06 -7.19 13.27
C GLU A 6 -6.63 -7.30 11.86
N LYS A 7 -7.84 -6.78 11.65
CA LYS A 7 -8.45 -6.68 10.32
C LYS A 7 -7.58 -5.90 9.34
N LEU A 8 -7.03 -4.75 9.76
CA LEU A 8 -6.09 -3.98 8.92
C LEU A 8 -4.88 -4.82 8.49
N THR A 9 -4.34 -5.62 9.40
CA THR A 9 -3.19 -6.48 9.11
C THR A 9 -3.56 -7.58 8.11
N GLU A 10 -4.70 -8.25 8.31
CA GLU A 10 -5.20 -9.28 7.41
C GLU A 10 -5.46 -8.75 6.00
N ASP A 11 -6.15 -7.61 5.89
CA ASP A 11 -6.46 -6.98 4.62
C ASP A 11 -5.17 -6.53 3.90
N LEU A 12 -4.16 -6.04 4.64
CA LEU A 12 -2.84 -5.72 4.09
C LEU A 12 -2.05 -6.96 3.62
N ILE A 13 -2.19 -8.11 4.30
CA ILE A 13 -1.61 -9.37 3.85
C ILE A 13 -2.24 -9.78 2.51
N GLN A 14 -3.56 -9.68 2.37
CA GLN A 14 -4.24 -9.97 1.10
C GLN A 14 -3.78 -9.02 -0.01
N ALA A 15 -3.63 -7.73 0.31
CA ALA A 15 -3.11 -6.75 -0.64
C ALA A 15 -1.67 -7.07 -1.07
N ARG A 16 -0.80 -7.51 -0.15
CA ARG A 16 0.57 -7.96 -0.49
C ARG A 16 0.54 -9.16 -1.43
N LEU A 17 -0.27 -10.18 -1.16
CA LEU A 17 -0.36 -11.38 -2.00
C LEU A 17 -0.86 -11.05 -3.41
N ALA A 18 -1.87 -10.17 -3.51
CA ALA A 18 -2.35 -9.70 -4.81
C ALA A 18 -1.28 -8.89 -5.57
N ALA A 19 -0.50 -8.09 -4.85
CA ALA A 19 0.60 -7.32 -5.44
C ALA A 19 1.72 -8.22 -5.97
N GLU A 20 2.12 -9.25 -5.21
CA GLU A 20 3.13 -10.22 -5.63
C GLU A 20 2.71 -10.98 -6.90
N GLU A 21 1.42 -11.32 -7.02
CA GLU A 21 0.90 -11.95 -8.23
C GLU A 21 0.87 -10.98 -9.42
N ALA A 22 0.34 -9.77 -9.21
CA ALA A 22 0.21 -8.75 -10.27
C ALA A 22 1.56 -8.20 -10.75
N ALA A 23 2.59 -8.24 -9.88
CA ALA A 23 3.95 -7.86 -10.22
C ALA A 23 4.57 -8.76 -11.28
N LYS A 24 4.13 -10.01 -11.41
CA LYS A 24 4.65 -10.96 -12.40
C LYS A 24 4.39 -10.46 -13.83
N GLY A 25 5.32 -10.76 -14.72
CA GLY A 25 5.27 -10.33 -16.12
C GLY A 25 6.41 -9.37 -16.46
N GLU A 26 6.32 -8.75 -17.63
CA GLU A 26 7.37 -7.87 -18.14
C GLU A 26 7.47 -6.58 -17.31
N ASP A 27 8.72 -6.21 -17.00
CA ASP A 27 9.08 -5.05 -16.19
C ASP A 27 9.72 -3.95 -17.06
N GLY A 28 9.02 -3.59 -18.14
CA GLY A 28 9.37 -2.46 -18.99
C GLY A 28 8.83 -1.14 -18.44
N GLY A 29 9.00 -0.08 -19.24
CA GLY A 29 8.50 1.25 -18.91
C GLY A 29 9.51 2.10 -18.13
N THR A 30 9.05 3.27 -17.69
CA THR A 30 9.87 4.24 -16.95
C THR A 30 10.00 3.81 -15.49
N ALA A 31 11.22 3.86 -14.95
CA ALA A 31 11.45 3.61 -13.54
C ALA A 31 10.55 4.50 -12.67
N ASN A 32 10.00 3.93 -11.59
CA ASN A 32 9.03 4.61 -10.74
C ASN A 32 9.19 4.24 -9.26
N LEU A 33 8.55 5.04 -8.43
CA LEU A 33 8.44 4.88 -6.97
C LEU A 33 6.97 4.85 -6.53
N ASP A 34 6.09 4.38 -7.41
CA ASP A 34 4.65 4.25 -7.17
C ASP A 34 4.36 3.63 -5.79
N THR A 35 3.38 4.18 -5.09
CA THR A 35 3.08 3.82 -3.70
C THR A 35 1.58 3.92 -3.43
N MET A 36 1.01 2.93 -2.73
CA MET A 36 -0.38 3.00 -2.28
C MET A 36 -0.46 3.88 -1.04
N THR A 37 -1.52 4.68 -0.94
CA THR A 37 -1.80 5.49 0.23
C THR A 37 -3.14 5.11 0.83
N ILE A 38 -3.23 5.14 2.16
CA ILE A 38 -4.46 4.84 2.90
C ILE A 38 -4.72 5.93 3.93
N LYS A 39 -5.98 6.36 4.03
CA LYS A 39 -6.42 7.32 5.04
C LYS A 39 -7.03 6.58 6.22
N LEU A 40 -6.44 6.80 7.39
CA LEU A 40 -6.86 6.16 8.64
C LEU A 40 -7.08 7.23 9.72
N PRO A 41 -8.26 7.88 9.75
CA PRO A 41 -8.54 8.94 10.71
C PRO A 41 -8.50 8.42 12.14
N ARG A 42 -7.85 9.17 13.05
CA ARG A 42 -7.76 8.84 14.49
C ARG A 42 -7.02 7.52 14.78
N ALA A 43 -6.21 7.03 13.84
CA ALA A 43 -5.35 5.88 14.04
C ALA A 43 -4.23 6.16 15.05
N ASN A 44 -3.84 5.13 15.79
CA ASN A 44 -2.59 5.13 16.52
C ASN A 44 -1.47 4.74 15.56
N GLU A 45 -0.59 5.68 15.25
CA GLU A 45 0.49 5.51 14.27
C GLU A 45 1.40 4.32 14.57
N LYS A 46 1.74 4.06 15.84
CA LYS A 46 2.60 2.93 16.21
C LYS A 46 1.95 1.59 15.82
N LYS A 47 0.65 1.46 16.06
CA LYS A 47 -0.12 0.25 15.71
C LYS A 47 -0.30 0.09 14.21
N VAL A 48 -0.43 1.19 13.46
CA VAL A 48 -0.48 1.13 11.98
C VAL A 48 0.87 0.66 11.44
N ILE A 49 1.98 1.22 11.91
CA ILE A 49 3.32 0.81 11.47
C ILE A 49 3.58 -0.66 11.81
N GLU A 50 3.15 -1.11 12.99
CA GLU A 50 3.23 -2.52 13.40
C GLU A 50 2.40 -3.43 12.49
N ALA A 51 1.14 -3.10 12.23
CA ALA A 51 0.27 -3.85 11.32
C ALA A 51 0.87 -3.97 9.91
N VAL A 52 1.38 -2.86 9.36
CA VAL A 52 2.04 -2.84 8.05
C VAL A 52 3.28 -3.73 8.05
N LYS A 53 4.09 -3.69 9.11
CA LYS A 53 5.28 -4.53 9.25
C LYS A 53 4.92 -6.01 9.36
N VAL A 54 3.91 -6.37 10.16
CA VAL A 54 3.43 -7.76 10.31
C VAL A 54 2.89 -8.29 8.97
N ALA A 55 2.25 -7.43 8.17
CA ALA A 55 1.80 -7.80 6.83
C ALA A 55 2.94 -8.00 5.81
N GLY A 56 4.20 -7.73 6.18
CA GLY A 56 5.37 -7.86 5.30
C GLY A 56 5.55 -6.67 4.36
N LEU A 57 4.94 -5.52 4.67
CA LEU A 57 4.99 -4.30 3.89
C LEU A 57 5.79 -3.21 4.62
N TYR A 58 5.99 -2.07 3.97
CA TYR A 58 6.74 -0.96 4.53
C TYR A 58 5.95 0.35 4.50
N THR A 59 6.02 1.10 5.59
CA THR A 59 5.56 2.49 5.68
C THR A 59 6.51 3.33 6.54
N ARG A 60 6.67 4.61 6.19
CA ARG A 60 7.41 5.59 7.02
C ARG A 60 6.54 6.24 8.10
N GLY A 61 5.26 5.89 8.17
CA GLY A 61 4.29 6.56 9.04
C GLY A 61 3.44 7.59 8.28
N ARG A 62 2.74 8.44 9.03
CA ARG A 62 1.76 9.38 8.49
C ARG A 62 2.44 10.54 7.76
N ARG A 63 1.84 10.97 6.65
CA ARG A 63 2.21 12.15 5.87
C ARG A 63 1.00 13.06 5.72
N GLU A 64 1.24 14.37 5.62
CA GLU A 64 0.18 15.39 5.59
C GLU A 64 0.05 16.12 4.23
N TRP A 65 1.03 15.96 3.34
CA TRP A 65 1.14 16.67 2.05
C TRP A 65 -0.05 16.54 1.08
N ILE A 66 -0.81 15.44 1.14
CA ILE A 66 -2.05 15.21 0.38
C ILE A 66 -3.22 14.86 1.33
N GLY A 67 -3.16 15.42 2.54
CA GLY A 67 -3.99 15.04 3.68
C GLY A 67 -3.39 13.87 4.50
N PRO A 68 -3.88 13.67 5.75
CA PRO A 68 -3.31 12.71 6.70
C PRO A 68 -3.47 11.27 6.21
N ARG A 69 -2.40 10.72 5.63
CA ARG A 69 -2.38 9.41 4.96
C ARG A 69 -1.10 8.64 5.28
N TYR A 70 -1.19 7.31 5.26
CA TYR A 70 -0.04 6.41 5.36
C TYR A 70 0.36 5.96 3.96
N PHE A 71 1.66 6.01 3.69
CA PHE A 71 2.24 5.57 2.42
C PHE A 71 2.77 4.16 2.61
N ILE A 72 2.18 3.20 1.91
CA ILE A 72 2.50 1.78 2.02
C ILE A 72 3.11 1.35 0.70
N SER A 73 4.41 1.08 0.72
CA SER A 73 5.14 0.62 -0.44
C SER A 73 4.70 -0.80 -0.82
N PRO A 74 4.65 -1.11 -2.14
CA PRO A 74 4.43 -2.48 -2.58
C PRO A 74 5.54 -3.42 -2.07
N PRO A 75 5.30 -4.74 -2.05
CA PRO A 75 6.35 -5.71 -1.78
C PRO A 75 7.50 -5.57 -2.79
N ALA A 76 8.64 -6.18 -2.48
CA ALA A 76 9.80 -6.15 -3.36
C ALA A 76 9.43 -6.74 -4.74
N CYS A 77 9.42 -5.89 -5.76
CA CYS A 77 9.11 -6.20 -7.14
C CYS A 77 10.00 -5.35 -8.06
N GLY A 78 9.80 -5.48 -9.37
CA GLY A 78 10.49 -4.68 -10.38
C GLY A 78 10.18 -3.18 -10.31
N GLN A 79 10.67 -2.42 -11.28
CA GLN A 79 10.41 -0.98 -11.45
C GLN A 79 9.66 -0.70 -12.74
N GLY A 80 8.87 0.38 -12.79
CA GLY A 80 8.02 0.67 -13.94
C GLY A 80 6.79 -0.20 -13.90
N ASN A 81 6.58 -1.01 -14.94
CA ASN A 81 5.32 -1.74 -15.12
C ASN A 81 5.03 -2.77 -14.01
N SER A 82 6.04 -3.50 -13.48
CA SER A 82 5.81 -4.44 -12.38
C SER A 82 5.30 -3.72 -11.13
N ARG A 83 5.96 -2.61 -10.78
CA ARG A 83 5.58 -1.81 -9.61
C ARG A 83 4.20 -1.17 -9.76
N ASN A 84 3.91 -0.66 -10.95
CA ASN A 84 2.62 -0.04 -11.26
C ASN A 84 1.47 -1.04 -11.03
N ARG A 85 1.56 -2.23 -11.64
CA ARG A 85 0.59 -3.32 -11.44
C ARG A 85 0.47 -3.74 -9.98
N ALA A 86 1.59 -3.86 -9.27
CA ALA A 86 1.62 -4.23 -7.87
C ALA A 86 0.83 -3.23 -7.00
N VAL A 87 1.07 -1.94 -7.18
CA VAL A 87 0.43 -0.88 -6.38
C VAL A 87 -1.07 -0.75 -6.69
N GLU A 88 -1.46 -0.89 -7.96
CA GLU A 88 -2.86 -0.90 -8.36
C GLU A 88 -3.62 -2.10 -7.78
N ALA A 89 -2.99 -3.28 -7.76
CA ALA A 89 -3.57 -4.46 -7.13
C ALA A 89 -3.78 -4.26 -5.63
N MET A 90 -2.82 -3.66 -4.92
CA MET A 90 -2.99 -3.32 -3.50
C MET A 90 -4.15 -2.36 -3.29
N ALA A 91 -4.21 -1.28 -4.07
CA ALA A 91 -5.25 -0.26 -3.95
C ALA A 91 -6.64 -0.86 -4.22
N LYS A 92 -6.75 -1.78 -5.19
CA LYS A 92 -7.99 -2.49 -5.47
C LYS A 92 -8.45 -3.33 -4.26
N VAL A 93 -7.58 -4.19 -3.73
CA VAL A 93 -7.92 -5.06 -2.58
C VAL A 93 -8.32 -4.24 -1.36
N MET A 94 -7.56 -3.19 -1.04
CA MET A 94 -7.85 -2.34 0.12
C MET A 94 -9.12 -1.49 -0.11
N GLY A 95 -9.39 -1.05 -1.33
CA GLY A 95 -10.61 -0.35 -1.69
C GLY A 95 -11.85 -1.25 -1.54
N GLU A 96 -11.77 -2.50 -1.99
CA GLU A 96 -12.83 -3.52 -1.84
C GLU A 96 -13.07 -3.89 -0.38
N ALA A 97 -12.03 -3.87 0.46
CA ALA A 97 -12.14 -4.02 1.92
C ALA A 97 -12.74 -2.79 2.64
N GLY A 98 -13.03 -1.71 1.92
CA GLY A 98 -13.73 -0.52 2.42
C GLY A 98 -12.82 0.61 2.90
N TYR A 99 -11.52 0.57 2.57
CA TYR A 99 -10.58 1.62 2.94
C TYR A 99 -10.55 2.77 1.92
N GLU A 100 -10.42 4.01 2.41
CA GLU A 100 -10.19 5.16 1.54
C GLU A 100 -8.71 5.18 1.09
N VAL A 101 -8.46 4.75 -0.14
CA VAL A 101 -7.11 4.63 -0.73
C VAL A 101 -6.90 5.56 -1.91
N LEU A 102 -5.64 5.87 -2.22
CA LEU A 102 -5.21 6.51 -3.47
C LEU A 102 -3.88 5.88 -3.90
N VAL A 103 -3.62 5.85 -5.20
CA VAL A 103 -2.28 5.54 -5.72
C VAL A 103 -1.52 6.83 -5.94
N TYR A 104 -0.32 6.93 -5.36
CA TYR A 104 0.63 7.98 -5.65
C TYR A 104 1.60 7.48 -6.71
N TYR A 105 1.43 7.99 -7.93
CA TYR A 105 2.32 7.71 -9.06
C TYR A 105 3.52 8.65 -9.02
N GLN A 106 4.72 8.10 -9.04
CA GLN A 106 5.98 8.86 -9.04
C GLN A 106 6.92 8.27 -10.07
N MET A 107 7.04 8.95 -11.20
CA MET A 107 8.01 8.64 -12.23
C MET A 107 9.33 9.36 -11.91
N ASP A 108 10.44 8.68 -12.18
CA ASP A 108 11.80 9.27 -12.22
C ASP A 108 12.17 9.65 -13.66
#